data_AF-A0AAE3GTI0-F1
#
_entry.id   AF-A0AAE3GTI0-F1
#
_cell.length_a   1.000
_cell.length_b   1.000
_cell.length_c   1.000
_cell.angle_alpha   90.00
_cell.angle_beta   90.00
_cell.angle_gamma   90.00
#
_symmetry.space_group_name_H-M   'P 1'
#
loop_
_entity.id
_entity.type
_entity.pdbx_description
1 polymer ?
#
loop_
_entity_poly.entity_id
_entity_poly.type
_entity_poly.pdbx_seq_one_letter_code
_entity_poly.pdbx_strand_id
1 'polypeptide(L)'
;MKKPNLFVVGAPKCGTTSMHNYLGQHPEIFMSSPKELHYFSRDIDCFTGKIKELYNYLQLFDSAGNAKYIGESSPEYLYSEVASQQIKELCSDAKIIIMLRNPL
;
A
#
# COMPACT_ATOMS: atom_id res chain seq x y z
N MET A 1 -6.91 0.44 16.17
CA MET A 1 -5.95 0.44 15.06
C MET A 1 -6.59 1.10 13.85
N LYS A 2 -5.89 2.04 13.23
CA LYS A 2 -6.36 2.71 12.02
C LYS A 2 -6.16 1.79 10.81
N LYS A 3 -6.97 1.99 9.77
CA LYS A 3 -6.89 1.21 8.52
C LYS A 3 -6.39 2.11 7.39
N PRO A 4 -5.51 1.61 6.50
CA PRO A 4 -5.17 2.33 5.29
C PRO A 4 -6.37 2.44 4.35
N ASN A 5 -6.50 3.61 3.73
CA ASN A 5 -7.55 3.98 2.78
C ASN A 5 -6.95 4.54 1.46
N LEU A 6 -5.63 4.50 1.32
CA LEU A 6 -4.89 4.91 0.13
C LEU A 6 -3.86 3.84 -0.24
N PHE A 7 -3.84 3.37 -1.48
CA PHE A 7 -2.93 2.32 -1.91
C PHE A 7 -2.24 2.71 -3.21
N VAL A 8 -0.91 2.74 -3.19
CA VAL A 8 -0.09 2.80 -4.41
C VAL A 8 0.24 1.38 -4.82
N VAL A 9 -0.50 0.85 -5.79
CA VAL A 9 -0.52 -0.59 -6.07
C VAL A 9 0.40 -1.01 -7.20
N GLY A 10 1.04 -0.07 -7.89
CA GLY A 10 1.93 -0.40 -8.98
C GLY A 10 2.21 0.74 -9.93
N ALA A 11 2.95 0.49 -11.00
CA ALA A 11 3.71 -0.75 -11.26
C ALA A 11 5.15 -0.63 -10.74
N PRO A 12 5.87 -1.75 -10.49
CA PRO A 12 7.28 -1.73 -10.14
C PRO A 12 8.10 -0.96 -11.17
N LYS A 13 9.15 -0.29 -10.69
CA LYS A 13 10.03 0.56 -11.52
C LYS A 13 9.32 1.72 -12.24
N CYS A 14 8.10 2.08 -11.85
CA CYS A 14 7.35 3.22 -12.40
C CYS A 14 7.37 4.47 -11.51
N GLY A 15 8.33 4.60 -10.59
CA GLY A 15 8.47 5.78 -9.74
C GLY A 15 7.62 5.75 -8.46
N THR A 16 7.05 4.60 -8.10
CA THR A 16 6.22 4.42 -6.89
C THR A 16 6.93 4.78 -5.59
N THR A 17 8.27 4.65 -5.54
CA THR A 17 9.07 5.05 -4.37
C THR A 17 9.10 6.57 -4.21
N SER A 18 9.33 7.32 -5.29
CA SER A 18 9.27 8.78 -5.25
C SER A 18 7.86 9.24 -4.88
N MET A 19 6.83 8.63 -5.46
CA MET A 19 5.43 8.94 -5.14
C MET A 19 5.09 8.67 -3.66
N HIS A 20 5.51 7.53 -3.12
CA HIS A 20 5.38 7.22 -1.69
C HIS A 20 6.01 8.30 -0.81
N ASN A 21 7.23 8.72 -1.14
CA ASN A 21 7.94 9.75 -0.39
C ASN A 21 7.26 11.11 -0.49
N TYR A 22 6.76 11.51 -1.67
CA TYR A 22 6.06 12.78 -1.86
C TYR A 22 4.71 12.81 -1.14
N LEU A 23 3.95 11.72 -1.19
CA LEU A 23 2.70 11.58 -0.44
C LEU A 23 2.95 11.72 1.06
N GLY A 24 4.00 11.07 1.59
CA GLY A 24 4.36 11.14 3.00
C GLY A 24 4.80 12.52 3.51
N GLN A 25 5.08 13.48 2.62
CA GLN A 25 5.38 14.86 2.99
C GLN A 25 4.13 15.73 3.21
N HIS A 26 2.97 15.28 2.75
CA HIS A 26 1.74 16.07 2.85
C HIS A 26 1.15 15.97 4.28
N PRO A 27 0.76 17.09 4.93
CA PRO A 27 0.33 17.09 6.33
C PRO A 27 -0.94 16.26 6.60
N GLU A 28 -1.77 16.04 5.59
CA GLU A 28 -2.98 15.22 5.69
C GLU A 28 -2.78 13.74 5.30
N ILE A 29 -1.57 13.32 4.95
CA ILE A 29 -1.28 11.96 4.48
C ILE A 29 -0.23 11.32 5.37
N PHE A 30 -0.55 10.13 5.88
CA PHE A 30 0.40 9.25 6.54
C PHE A 30 0.74 8.09 5.60
N MET A 31 2.02 7.79 5.40
CA MET A 31 2.47 6.63 4.62
C MET A 31 3.13 5.59 5.54
N SER A 32 2.93 4.31 5.23
CA SER A 32 3.54 3.21 5.98
C SER A 32 5.07 3.29 5.99
N SER A 33 5.68 2.95 7.12
CA SER A 33 7.12 2.74 7.23
C SER A 33 7.34 1.42 7.99
N PRO A 34 7.78 0.33 7.32
CA PRO A 34 8.38 0.30 5.98
C PRO A 34 7.39 0.42 4.81
N LYS A 35 7.93 0.65 3.60
CA LYS A 35 7.23 0.50 2.32
C LYS A 35 7.27 -0.99 1.90
N GLU A 36 6.39 -1.40 0.98
CA GLU A 36 6.35 -2.75 0.40
C GLU A 36 6.03 -3.80 1.47
N LEU A 37 4.80 -3.74 2.00
CA LEU A 37 4.35 -4.62 3.07
C LEU A 37 3.94 -6.01 2.57
N HIS A 38 3.62 -6.11 1.27
CA HIS A 38 3.27 -7.36 0.59
C HIS A 38 2.10 -8.13 1.21
N TYR A 39 1.27 -7.46 2.01
CA TYR A 39 0.22 -8.06 2.84
C TYR A 39 -0.92 -8.66 2.00
N PHE A 40 -1.34 -7.93 0.95
CA PHE A 40 -2.46 -8.31 0.09
C PHE A 40 -2.06 -9.16 -1.13
N SER A 41 -0.77 -9.31 -1.44
CA SER A 41 -0.26 -10.14 -2.54
C SER A 41 0.15 -11.54 -2.05
N ARG A 42 -0.79 -12.25 -1.41
CA ARG A 42 -0.53 -13.57 -0.82
C ARG A 42 -0.32 -14.65 -1.88
N ASP A 43 -0.83 -14.45 -3.07
CA ASP A 43 -0.71 -15.28 -4.27
C ASP A 43 0.65 -15.16 -4.99
N ILE A 44 1.48 -14.17 -4.65
CA ILE A 44 2.78 -13.93 -5.30
C ILE A 44 3.94 -14.30 -4.38
N ASP A 45 4.53 -15.51 -4.51
CA ASP A 45 5.51 -16.06 -3.57
C ASP A 45 6.99 -15.69 -3.79
N CYS A 46 7.28 -14.60 -4.51
CA CYS A 46 8.65 -14.16 -4.77
C CYS A 46 9.19 -13.08 -3.80
N PHE A 47 8.38 -12.62 -2.84
CA PHE A 47 8.78 -11.59 -1.87
C PHE A 47 9.05 -12.17 -0.48
N THR A 48 10.18 -11.80 0.12
CA THR A 48 10.52 -12.13 1.51
C THR A 48 9.98 -11.06 2.47
N GLY A 49 9.83 -11.41 3.74
CA GLY A 49 9.41 -10.43 4.76
C GLY A 49 7.94 -10.03 4.72
N LYS A 50 7.08 -10.76 3.99
CA LYS A 50 5.63 -10.48 3.94
C LYS A 50 5.02 -10.46 5.34
N ILE A 51 4.23 -9.43 5.62
CA ILE A 51 3.38 -9.41 6.81
C ILE A 51 2.19 -10.33 6.54
N LYS A 52 1.95 -11.30 7.43
CA LYS A 52 0.87 -12.30 7.27
C LYS A 52 -0.36 -12.00 8.13
N GLU A 53 -0.11 -11.54 9.35
CA GLU A 53 -1.16 -11.29 10.33
C GLU A 53 -1.76 -9.90 10.18
N LEU A 54 -3.10 -9.82 10.16
CA LEU A 54 -3.82 -8.54 10.04
C LEU A 54 -3.46 -7.58 11.16
N TYR A 55 -3.29 -8.09 12.39
CA TYR A 55 -2.91 -7.28 13.55
C TYR A 55 -1.56 -6.58 13.32
N ASN A 56 -0.53 -7.34 12.95
CA ASN A 56 0.82 -6.79 12.70
C ASN A 56 0.81 -5.78 11.55
N TYR A 57 0.00 -6.02 10.53
CA TYR A 57 -0.18 -5.09 9.41
C TYR A 57 -0.84 -3.79 9.86
N LEU A 58 -1.95 -3.87 10.62
CA LEU A 58 -2.67 -2.68 11.08
C LEU A 58 -1.89 -1.84 12.11
N GLN A 59 -1.03 -2.48 12.91
CA GLN A 59 -0.17 -1.80 13.88
C GLN A 59 0.78 -0.78 13.23
N LEU A 60 1.16 -0.98 11.96
CA LEU A 60 2.01 -0.06 11.20
C LEU A 60 1.37 1.33 10.97
N PHE A 61 0.07 1.46 11.21
CA PHE A 61 -0.69 2.69 10.98
C PHE A 61 -1.14 3.37 12.28
N ASP A 62 -0.72 2.88 13.45
CA ASP A 62 -1.14 3.45 14.74
C ASP A 62 -0.61 4.87 14.95
N SER A 63 0.53 5.22 14.35
CA SER A 63 1.11 6.58 14.40
C SER A 63 0.48 7.56 13.40
N ALA A 64 -0.59 7.19 12.68
CA ALA A 64 -1.21 8.03 11.65
C ALA A 64 -2.03 9.24 12.20
N GLY A 65 -1.95 9.56 13.49
CA GLY A 65 -2.43 10.81 14.08
C GLY A 65 -3.86 11.21 13.68
N ASN A 66 -4.02 12.33 12.98
CA ASN A 66 -5.30 12.77 12.38
C ASN A 66 -5.25 12.79 10.84
N ALA A 67 -4.32 12.06 10.23
CA ALA A 67 -4.19 12.02 8.77
C ALA A 67 -5.50 11.57 8.13
N LYS A 68 -5.91 12.29 7.09
CA LYS A 68 -7.11 12.02 6.29
C LYS A 68 -6.92 10.80 5.39
N TYR A 69 -5.70 10.67 4.85
CA TYR A 69 -5.30 9.52 4.06
C TYR A 69 -4.21 8.75 4.78
N ILE A 70 -4.39 7.44 4.85
CA ILE A 70 -3.47 6.50 5.46
C ILE A 70 -3.07 5.52 4.37
N GLY A 71 -1.80 5.55 4.00
CA GLY A 71 -1.31 5.01 2.76
C GLY A 71 -0.32 3.87 2.93
N GLU A 72 -0.40 2.93 2.01
CA GLU A 72 0.58 1.87 1.80
C GLU A 72 1.05 1.90 0.33
N SER A 73 2.27 1.43 0.06
CA SER A 73 2.74 1.25 -1.31
C SER A 73 3.44 -0.08 -1.51
N SER A 74 2.79 -0.96 -2.28
CA SER A 74 3.22 -2.32 -2.60
C SER A 74 2.99 -2.53 -4.11
N PRO A 75 3.98 -2.15 -4.95
CA PRO A 75 3.80 -2.04 -6.40
C PRO A 75 3.43 -3.33 -7.13
N GLU A 76 3.66 -4.47 -6.49
CA GLU A 76 3.27 -5.79 -6.98
C GLU A 76 1.78 -6.09 -6.86
N TYR A 77 1.02 -5.30 -6.07
CA TYR A 77 -0.42 -5.48 -5.94
C TYR A 77 -1.16 -5.38 -7.27
N LEU A 78 -0.63 -4.62 -8.23
CA LEU A 78 -1.18 -4.52 -9.58
C LEU A 78 -1.16 -5.86 -10.34
N TYR A 79 -0.26 -6.79 -9.97
CA TYR A 79 -0.17 -8.12 -10.57
C TYR A 79 -0.84 -9.22 -9.76
N SER A 80 -1.28 -8.92 -8.53
CA SER A 80 -1.93 -9.90 -7.67
C SER A 80 -3.39 -10.07 -8.08
N GLU A 81 -3.82 -11.31 -8.22
CA GLU A 81 -5.20 -11.67 -8.53
C GLU A 81 -6.12 -11.42 -7.33
N VAL A 82 -5.59 -11.45 -6.11
CA VAL A 82 -6.37 -11.38 -4.86
C VAL A 82 -6.30 -10.01 -4.17
N ALA A 83 -5.29 -9.18 -4.47
CA ALA A 83 -5.06 -7.95 -3.72
C ALA A 83 -6.23 -6.95 -3.84
N SER A 84 -6.79 -6.79 -5.04
CA SER A 84 -7.88 -5.83 -5.28
C SER A 84 -9.13 -6.14 -4.45
N GLN A 85 -9.51 -7.43 -4.37
CA GLN A 85 -10.64 -7.88 -3.57
C GLN A 85 -10.37 -7.69 -2.07
N GLN A 86 -9.19 -8.09 -1.59
CA GLN A 86 -8.87 -7.97 -0.16
C GLN A 86 -8.76 -6.50 0.31
N ILE A 87 -8.24 -5.60 -0.55
CA ILE A 87 -8.26 -4.16 -0.28
C ILE A 87 -9.71 -3.66 -0.14
N LYS A 88 -10.60 -4.07 -1.05
CA LYS A 88 -12.02 -3.70 -1.02
C LYS A 88 -12.72 -4.20 0.24
N GLU A 89 -12.41 -5.42 0.68
CA GLU A 89 -12.93 -6.02 1.92
C GLU A 89 -12.42 -5.28 3.17
N LEU A 90 -11.16 -4.82 3.18
CA LEU A 90 -10.62 -4.04 4.29
C LEU A 90 -11.23 -2.62 4.37
N CYS A 91 -11.29 -1.94 3.22
CA CYS A 91 -11.68 -0.53 3.09
C CYS A 91 -12.43 -0.33 1.77
N SER A 92 -13.76 -0.32 1.82
CA SER A 92 -14.61 -0.32 0.63
C SER A 92 -14.54 0.99 -0.18
N ASP A 93 -14.11 2.08 0.43
CA ASP A 93 -13.94 3.41 -0.15
C ASP A 93 -12.47 3.77 -0.46
N ALA A 94 -11.57 2.78 -0.39
CA ALA A 94 -10.14 2.95 -0.64
C ALA A 94 -9.85 3.67 -1.97
N LYS A 95 -8.85 4.56 -1.94
CA LYS A 95 -8.31 5.23 -3.12
C LYS A 95 -7.12 4.45 -3.65
N ILE A 96 -7.10 4.21 -4.94
CA ILE A 96 -6.06 3.43 -5.62
C ILE A 96 -5.27 4.36 -6.55
N ILE A 97 -3.96 4.35 -6.42
CA ILE A 97 -3.01 5.05 -7.31
C ILE A 97 -2.25 3.99 -8.10
N ILE A 98 -2.30 4.11 -9.43
CA ILE A 98 -1.53 3.28 -10.36
C ILE A 98 -0.62 4.22 -11.17
N MET A 99 0.67 3.90 -11.18
CA MET A 99 1.69 4.58 -11.96
C MET A 99 2.16 3.66 -13.07
N LEU A 100 2.01 4.11 -14.31
CA LEU A 100 2.46 3.38 -15.49
C LEU A 100 3.59 4.15 -16.17
N ARG A 101 4.47 3.42 -16.85
CA ARG A 101 5.52 3.98 -17.72
C ARG A 101 5.55 3.19 -19.03
N ASN A 102 6.26 3.69 -20.03
CA ASN A 102 6.54 2.93 -21.25
C ASN A 102 7.22 1.59 -20.89
N PRO A 103 6.67 0.42 -21.28
CA PRO A 103 7.29 -0.87 -21.02
C PRO A 103 8.54 -1.15 -21.86
N LEU A 104 8.83 -0.30 -22.88
CA LEU A 104 9.94 -0.41 -23.82
C LEU A 104 11.10 0.54 -23.48
#